data_AF-A0A0K2TKR3-F1
#
_entry.id   AF-A0A0K2TKR3-F1
#
_cell.length_a   1.000
_cell.length_b   1.000
_cell.length_c   1.000
_cell.angle_alpha   90.00
_cell.angle_beta   90.00
_cell.angle_gamma   90.00
#
_symmetry.space_group_name_H-M   'P 1'
#
loop_
_entity.id
_entity.type
_entity.pdbx_description
1 polymer ?
#
loop_
_entity_poly.entity_id
_entity_poly.type
_entity_poly.pdbx_seq_one_letter_code
_entity_poly.pdbx_strand_id
1 'polypeptide(L)'
;MSKVFELKPHLDKPFNSSGTKVESLELCGNFLFVGTSDGVLRQYKTENEGDTIILESEVRLSQNSPISYIRAASALDKLLVLCDSVLCVLCLSKITKELPNKSSKIKGVTSVCVNENPKSDDPFAVQICASKKKQLIVCRITEGNMTIEKTKEMPETISIIAMDGVFICTALSSKYVMYNLETGDLQDLFAFGPDVRPYITRISKEEFLLNAPNGLGMSVTSAGIAQRPPIQWIYPVNKFIHFDPYIITLSPELISVYR
;
A
#
# COMPACT_ATOMS: atom_id res chain seq x y z
N MET A 1 18.98 30.65 7.94
CA MET A 1 18.26 29.41 7.62
C MET A 1 19.15 28.59 6.70
N SER A 2 19.75 27.51 7.19
CA SER A 2 20.44 26.55 6.34
C SER A 2 19.39 25.77 5.54
N LYS A 3 19.50 25.73 4.21
CA LYS A 3 18.72 24.78 3.40
C LYS A 3 19.10 23.37 3.87
N VAL A 4 18.15 22.64 4.43
CA VAL A 4 18.36 21.28 4.96
C VAL A 4 18.51 20.27 3.81
N PHE A 5 17.93 20.57 2.65
CA PHE A 5 18.09 19.85 1.40
C PHE A 5 17.70 20.76 0.23
N GLU A 6 18.11 20.36 -0.99
CA GLU A 6 17.69 20.99 -2.23
C GLU A 6 16.89 19.98 -3.06
N LEU A 7 15.72 20.38 -3.53
CA LEU A 7 14.92 19.56 -4.44
C LEU A 7 15.46 19.78 -5.85
N LYS A 8 16.11 18.76 -6.40
CA LYS A 8 16.59 18.75 -7.79
C LYS A 8 15.55 18.05 -8.67
N PRO A 9 14.95 18.73 -9.65
CA PRO A 9 14.04 18.08 -10.57
C PRO A 9 14.84 17.14 -11.50
N HIS A 10 14.38 15.90 -11.63
CA HIS A 10 15.03 14.88 -12.47
C HIS A 10 14.15 14.37 -13.62
N LEU A 11 12.83 14.58 -13.54
CA LEU A 11 11.87 14.13 -14.54
C LEU A 11 11.03 15.33 -15.01
N ASP A 12 11.59 16.17 -15.88
CA ASP A 12 10.95 17.43 -16.25
C ASP A 12 9.72 17.26 -17.16
N LYS A 13 9.60 16.15 -17.91
CA LYS A 13 8.66 16.07 -19.06
C LYS A 13 7.92 14.75 -19.41
N PRO A 14 8.03 13.59 -18.73
CA PRO A 14 7.43 12.36 -19.28
C PRO A 14 5.91 12.20 -19.05
N PHE A 15 5.29 12.91 -18.10
CA PHE A 15 3.86 12.71 -17.74
C PHE A 15 2.93 13.83 -18.25
N ASN A 16 3.46 15.04 -18.42
CA ASN A 16 2.65 16.23 -18.71
C ASN A 16 2.22 16.37 -20.18
N SER A 17 2.86 15.69 -21.13
CA SER A 17 2.52 15.82 -22.55
C SER A 17 1.22 15.09 -22.93
N SER A 18 0.74 14.16 -22.11
CA SER A 18 -0.45 13.33 -22.36
C SER A 18 -1.53 13.42 -21.28
N GLY A 19 -1.38 14.31 -20.28
CA GLY A 19 -2.30 14.39 -19.13
C GLY A 19 -2.24 13.18 -18.20
N THR A 20 -1.22 12.33 -18.35
CA THR A 20 -1.01 11.14 -17.53
C THR A 20 -0.52 11.55 -16.13
N LYS A 21 -1.06 10.94 -15.08
CA LYS A 21 -0.66 11.19 -13.69
C LYS A 21 0.13 10.02 -13.14
N VAL A 22 0.97 10.30 -12.15
CA VAL A 22 1.59 9.27 -11.30
C VAL A 22 0.60 8.89 -10.20
N GLU A 23 0.30 7.61 -10.08
CA GLU A 23 -0.70 7.06 -9.14
C GLU A 23 -0.05 6.24 -8.03
N SER A 24 1.09 5.61 -8.32
CA SER A 24 1.87 4.83 -7.37
C SER A 24 3.36 4.89 -7.68
N LEU A 25 4.17 4.73 -6.63
CA LEU A 25 5.62 4.77 -6.68
C LEU A 25 6.18 3.70 -5.74
N GLU A 26 7.30 3.11 -6.13
CA GLU A 26 8.07 2.20 -5.29
C GLU A 26 9.56 2.35 -5.61
N LEU A 27 10.39 2.52 -4.59
CA LEU A 27 11.84 2.55 -4.71
C LEU A 27 12.42 1.24 -4.14
N CYS A 28 13.28 0.59 -4.91
CA CYS A 28 13.96 -0.63 -4.49
C CYS A 28 15.40 -0.64 -5.01
N GLY A 29 16.37 -0.46 -4.11
CA GLY A 29 17.77 -0.31 -4.50
C GLY A 29 17.94 0.88 -5.45
N ASN A 30 18.51 0.61 -6.63
CA ASN A 30 18.73 1.62 -7.67
C ASN A 30 17.58 1.70 -8.69
N PHE A 31 16.42 1.11 -8.40
CA PHE A 31 15.27 1.15 -9.30
C PHE A 31 14.10 1.90 -8.69
N LEU A 32 13.58 2.86 -9.46
CA LEU A 32 12.34 3.58 -9.19
C LEU A 32 11.24 3.06 -10.14
N PHE A 33 10.22 2.44 -9.56
CA PHE A 33 9.04 1.99 -10.28
C PHE A 33 7.93 3.02 -10.18
N VAL A 34 7.35 3.38 -11.32
CA VAL A 34 6.31 4.41 -11.43
C VAL A 34 5.09 3.82 -12.12
N GLY A 35 3.96 3.83 -11.41
CA GLY A 35 2.67 3.42 -11.92
C GLY A 35 1.82 4.62 -12.30
N THR A 36 1.23 4.59 -13.49
CA THR A 36 0.49 5.73 -14.03
C THR A 36 -1.02 5.56 -14.07
N SER A 37 -1.72 6.66 -14.27
CA SER A 37 -3.17 6.71 -14.44
C SER A 37 -3.69 6.00 -15.69
N ASP A 38 -2.86 5.88 -16.73
CA ASP A 38 -3.17 5.20 -17.99
C ASP A 38 -2.68 3.74 -18.03
N GLY A 39 -2.29 3.17 -16.89
CA GLY A 39 -1.98 1.74 -16.78
C GLY A 39 -0.58 1.35 -17.23
N VAL A 40 0.37 2.27 -17.27
CA VAL A 40 1.78 2.02 -17.61
C VAL A 40 2.62 1.93 -16.35
N LEU A 41 3.39 0.85 -16.24
CA LEU A 41 4.45 0.69 -15.26
C LEU A 41 5.77 1.04 -15.92
N ARG A 42 6.50 2.00 -15.36
CA ARG A 42 7.83 2.41 -15.82
C ARG A 42 8.87 2.05 -14.77
N GLN A 43 9.99 1.47 -15.20
CA GLN A 43 11.15 1.20 -14.37
C GLN A 43 12.25 2.18 -14.78
N TYR A 44 12.67 2.99 -13.82
CA TYR A 44 13.80 3.88 -13.96
C TYR A 44 14.97 3.36 -13.14
N LYS A 45 16.17 3.45 -13.68
CA LYS A 45 17.40 3.19 -12.96
C LYS A 45 17.99 4.52 -12.46
N THR A 46 18.32 4.56 -11.18
CA THR A 46 19.00 5.70 -10.54
C THR A 46 20.50 5.43 -10.51
N GLU A 47 21.29 6.36 -11.02
CA GLU A 47 22.76 6.34 -11.01
C GLU A 47 23.31 7.58 -10.30
N ASN A 48 24.58 7.55 -9.93
CA ASN A 48 25.28 8.67 -9.27
C ASN A 48 24.53 9.18 -8.02
N GLU A 49 24.18 8.28 -7.10
CA GLU A 49 23.45 8.61 -5.86
C GLU A 49 22.07 9.27 -6.10
N GLY A 50 21.47 9.04 -7.27
CA GLY A 50 20.16 9.57 -7.64
C GLY A 50 20.20 10.78 -8.57
N ASP A 51 21.38 11.33 -8.86
CA ASP A 51 21.54 12.49 -9.74
C ASP A 51 21.12 12.23 -11.19
N THR A 52 21.18 10.97 -11.62
CA THR A 52 20.82 10.54 -12.97
C THR A 52 19.72 9.51 -12.90
N ILE A 53 18.60 9.76 -13.58
CA ILE A 53 17.46 8.85 -13.67
C ILE A 53 17.25 8.48 -15.13
N ILE A 54 17.37 7.20 -15.45
CA ILE A 54 17.29 6.67 -16.83
C ILE A 54 16.08 5.73 -16.92
N LEU A 55 15.20 5.94 -17.89
CA LEU A 55 14.14 4.97 -18.17
C LEU A 55 14.77 3.69 -18.72
N GLU A 56 14.67 2.61 -17.97
CA GLU A 56 15.26 1.32 -18.33
C GLU A 56 14.26 0.45 -19.09
N SER A 57 13.00 0.43 -18.65
CA SER A 57 11.93 -0.31 -19.31
C SER A 57 10.54 0.23 -18.96
N GLU A 58 9.55 -0.13 -19.77
CA GLU A 58 8.15 0.14 -19.48
C GLU A 58 7.25 -1.00 -19.97
N VAL A 59 6.14 -1.21 -19.27
CA VAL A 59 5.11 -2.18 -19.65
C VAL A 59 3.72 -1.58 -19.42
N ARG A 60 2.84 -1.74 -20.42
CA ARG A 60 1.43 -1.37 -20.30
C ARG A 60 0.63 -2.56 -19.77
N LEU A 61 0.04 -2.39 -18.59
CA LEU A 61 -0.76 -3.41 -17.89
C LEU A 61 -2.27 -3.23 -18.13
N SER A 62 -2.72 -2.00 -18.40
CA SER A 62 -4.09 -1.71 -18.82
C SER A 62 -4.11 -0.59 -19.86
N GLN A 63 -5.25 -0.41 -20.55
CA GLN A 63 -5.40 0.68 -21.51
C GLN A 63 -5.84 1.99 -20.85
N ASN A 64 -6.67 1.91 -19.79
CA ASN A 64 -7.41 3.06 -19.24
C ASN A 64 -7.58 3.00 -17.72
N SER A 65 -6.88 2.10 -17.02
CA SER A 65 -7.05 1.90 -15.58
C SER A 65 -5.74 2.19 -14.84
N PRO A 66 -5.79 2.95 -13.72
CA PRO A 66 -4.60 3.34 -12.99
C PRO A 66 -3.87 2.15 -12.37
N ILE A 67 -2.55 2.28 -12.21
CA ILE A 67 -1.77 1.40 -11.33
C ILE A 67 -1.81 2.01 -9.92
N SER A 68 -2.62 1.43 -9.05
CA SER A 68 -2.94 2.01 -7.73
C SER A 68 -2.03 1.53 -6.60
N TYR A 69 -1.25 0.49 -6.82
CA TYR A 69 -0.33 -0.07 -5.83
C TYR A 69 0.87 -0.73 -6.52
N ILE A 70 2.06 -0.44 -6.00
CA ILE A 70 3.32 -1.11 -6.35
C ILE A 70 4.04 -1.41 -5.04
N ARG A 71 4.62 -2.61 -4.92
CA ARG A 71 5.49 -2.96 -3.80
C ARG A 71 6.54 -3.97 -4.22
N ALA A 72 7.79 -3.71 -3.89
CA ALA A 72 8.90 -4.62 -4.14
C ALA A 72 9.01 -5.67 -3.02
N ALA A 73 9.23 -6.91 -3.43
CA ALA A 73 9.69 -8.01 -2.60
C ALA A 73 11.07 -8.42 -3.11
N SER A 74 12.07 -7.59 -2.81
CA SER A 74 13.41 -7.65 -3.40
C SER A 74 14.13 -8.98 -3.17
N ALA A 75 13.97 -9.58 -2.00
CA ALA A 75 14.54 -10.90 -1.68
C ALA A 75 14.03 -12.03 -2.60
N LEU A 76 12.88 -11.84 -3.27
CA LEU A 76 12.26 -12.81 -4.17
C LEU A 76 12.36 -12.43 -5.65
N ASP A 77 13.01 -11.31 -5.96
CA ASP A 77 12.97 -10.67 -7.28
C ASP A 77 11.52 -10.47 -7.80
N LYS A 78 10.59 -10.11 -6.91
CA LYS A 78 9.17 -9.91 -7.24
C LYS A 78 8.72 -8.47 -7.07
N LEU A 79 7.82 -8.05 -7.95
CA LEU A 79 7.14 -6.76 -7.89
C LEU A 79 5.63 -6.98 -7.89
N LEU A 80 4.97 -6.60 -6.80
CA LEU A 80 3.53 -6.67 -6.65
C LEU A 80 2.90 -5.43 -7.28
N VAL A 81 1.95 -5.62 -8.18
CA VAL A 81 1.31 -4.52 -8.91
C VAL A 81 -0.21 -4.72 -8.94
N LEU A 82 -0.95 -3.71 -8.47
CA LEU A 82 -2.41 -3.66 -8.61
C LEU A 82 -2.79 -2.70 -9.74
N CYS A 83 -3.40 -3.24 -10.79
CA CYS A 83 -3.92 -2.47 -11.92
C CYS A 83 -5.27 -3.06 -12.33
N ASP A 84 -6.27 -2.21 -12.56
CA ASP A 84 -7.61 -2.62 -12.98
C ASP A 84 -8.27 -3.68 -12.07
N SER A 85 -8.12 -3.54 -10.75
CA SER A 85 -8.55 -4.54 -9.76
C SER A 85 -7.91 -5.94 -9.94
N VAL A 86 -6.79 -6.03 -10.65
CA VAL A 86 -6.01 -7.26 -10.79
C VAL A 86 -4.67 -7.06 -10.08
N LEU A 87 -4.50 -7.77 -8.97
CA LEU A 87 -3.18 -7.90 -8.35
C LEU A 87 -2.38 -8.93 -9.15
N CYS A 88 -1.19 -8.55 -9.61
CA CYS A 88 -0.26 -9.44 -10.30
C CYS A 88 1.14 -9.34 -9.70
N VAL A 89 1.91 -10.43 -9.87
CA VAL A 89 3.30 -10.53 -9.43
C VAL A 89 4.20 -10.56 -10.65
N LEU A 90 4.99 -9.50 -10.84
CA LEU A 90 5.99 -9.37 -11.92
C LEU A 90 7.39 -9.72 -11.41
N CYS A 91 8.34 -9.90 -12.33
CA CYS A 91 9.77 -9.97 -12.03
C CYS A 91 10.30 -8.55 -11.80
N LEU A 92 10.99 -8.33 -10.68
CA LEU A 92 11.49 -7.01 -10.30
C LEU A 92 12.68 -6.57 -11.16
N SER A 93 13.61 -7.48 -11.43
CA SER A 93 14.79 -7.23 -12.25
C SER A 93 14.46 -7.00 -13.74
N LYS A 94 13.36 -7.57 -14.21
CA LYS A 94 12.89 -7.45 -15.60
C LYS A 94 11.38 -7.35 -15.66
N ILE A 95 10.85 -6.13 -15.67
CA ILE A 95 9.44 -5.94 -16.01
C ILE A 95 9.24 -6.28 -17.49
N THR A 96 8.41 -7.28 -17.78
CA THR A 96 8.11 -7.71 -19.15
C THR A 96 6.61 -7.77 -19.40
N LYS A 97 6.23 -7.77 -20.67
CA LYS A 97 4.85 -7.95 -21.13
C LYS A 97 4.27 -9.33 -20.86
N GLU A 98 5.10 -10.31 -20.51
CA GLU A 98 4.61 -11.67 -20.28
C GLU A 98 3.72 -11.66 -19.04
N LEU A 99 2.41 -11.66 -19.30
CA LEU A 99 1.40 -11.75 -18.25
C LEU A 99 1.76 -13.00 -17.44
N PRO A 100 2.08 -12.85 -16.15
CA PRO A 100 2.52 -13.98 -15.37
C PRO A 100 1.37 -15.01 -15.30
N ASN A 101 1.73 -16.29 -15.19
CA ASN A 101 0.80 -17.44 -15.26
C ASN A 101 -0.48 -17.19 -14.45
N LYS A 102 -1.62 -17.84 -14.79
CA LYS A 102 -2.88 -17.65 -14.05
C LYS A 102 -2.74 -17.74 -12.52
N SER A 103 -1.78 -18.54 -12.03
CA SER A 103 -1.43 -18.72 -10.62
C SER A 103 -0.81 -17.50 -9.92
N SER A 104 -0.46 -16.43 -10.64
CA SER A 104 0.21 -15.24 -10.09
C SER A 104 -0.70 -14.02 -10.06
N LYS A 105 -2.03 -14.20 -10.16
CA LYS A 105 -3.00 -13.10 -10.21
C LYS A 105 -4.22 -13.31 -9.33
N ILE A 106 -4.73 -12.22 -8.77
CA ILE A 106 -6.02 -12.18 -8.06
C ILE A 106 -6.87 -11.09 -8.69
N LYS A 107 -8.10 -11.45 -9.12
CA LYS A 107 -9.04 -10.52 -9.77
C LYS A 107 -10.08 -9.98 -8.79
N GLY A 108 -10.47 -8.72 -8.98
CA GLY A 108 -11.45 -8.01 -8.17
C GLY A 108 -10.86 -7.43 -6.88
N VAL A 109 -9.54 -7.27 -6.83
CA VAL A 109 -8.83 -6.76 -5.65
C VAL A 109 -9.08 -5.26 -5.51
N THR A 110 -9.47 -4.82 -4.31
CA THR A 110 -9.75 -3.43 -3.97
C THR A 110 -8.68 -2.79 -3.08
N SER A 111 -8.03 -3.57 -2.22
CA SER A 111 -6.92 -3.11 -1.38
C SER A 111 -5.91 -4.24 -1.14
N VAL A 112 -4.64 -3.90 -0.94
CA VAL A 112 -3.53 -4.83 -0.73
C VAL A 112 -2.57 -4.24 0.29
N CYS A 113 -2.04 -5.08 1.19
CA CYS A 113 -0.92 -4.74 2.06
C CYS A 113 0.05 -5.93 2.19
N VAL A 114 1.31 -5.64 2.48
CA VAL A 114 2.32 -6.64 2.85
C VAL A 114 2.28 -6.80 4.37
N ASN A 115 2.46 -8.03 4.85
CA ASN A 115 2.71 -8.29 6.26
C ASN A 115 4.21 -8.15 6.53
N GLU A 116 4.59 -7.10 7.27
CA GLU A 116 5.98 -6.82 7.63
C GLU A 116 6.51 -7.75 8.74
N ASN A 117 5.63 -8.42 9.49
CA ASN A 117 6.00 -9.34 10.57
C ASN A 117 5.22 -10.65 10.48
N PRO A 118 5.36 -11.43 9.39
CA PRO A 118 4.69 -12.71 9.29
C PRO A 118 5.16 -13.65 10.41
N LYS A 119 4.26 -14.52 10.89
CA LYS A 119 4.62 -15.54 11.89
C LYS A 119 5.57 -16.62 11.32
N SER A 120 5.57 -16.78 10.00
CA SER A 120 6.49 -17.69 9.30
C SER A 120 7.86 -17.05 9.18
N ASP A 121 8.89 -17.70 9.71
CA ASP A 121 10.29 -17.29 9.57
C ASP A 121 10.90 -17.70 8.22
N ASP A 122 10.12 -17.78 7.16
CA ASP A 122 10.62 -18.19 5.84
C ASP A 122 11.14 -16.95 5.08
N PRO A 123 12.46 -16.77 4.94
CA PRO A 123 13.03 -15.59 4.28
C PRO A 123 12.77 -15.58 2.78
N PHE A 124 12.32 -16.71 2.19
CA PHE A 124 12.01 -16.85 0.78
C PHE A 124 10.51 -16.76 0.49
N ALA A 125 9.77 -16.12 1.39
CA ALA A 125 8.37 -15.85 1.19
C ALA A 125 7.95 -14.48 1.71
N VAL A 126 6.95 -13.90 1.04
CA VAL A 126 6.26 -12.70 1.48
C VAL A 126 4.79 -13.05 1.70
N GLN A 127 4.28 -12.70 2.88
CA GLN A 127 2.85 -12.79 3.15
C GLN A 127 2.20 -11.45 2.85
N ILE A 128 1.07 -11.50 2.17
CA ILE A 128 0.25 -10.34 1.86
C ILE A 128 -1.18 -10.58 2.30
N CYS A 129 -1.91 -9.50 2.53
CA CYS A 129 -3.36 -9.53 2.56
C CYS A 129 -3.90 -8.72 1.38
N ALA A 130 -4.95 -9.22 0.73
CA ALA A 130 -5.72 -8.54 -0.27
C ALA A 130 -7.20 -8.56 0.12
N SER A 131 -7.94 -7.53 -0.30
CA SER A 131 -9.40 -7.50 -0.15
C SER A 131 -10.08 -7.52 -1.51
N LYS A 132 -11.25 -8.15 -1.57
CA LYS A 132 -12.14 -8.20 -2.73
C LYS A 132 -13.58 -8.07 -2.26
N LYS A 133 -14.19 -6.90 -2.47
CA LYS A 133 -15.54 -6.59 -1.96
C LYS A 133 -15.61 -6.88 -0.45
N LYS A 134 -16.32 -7.94 -0.04
CA LYS A 134 -16.49 -8.34 1.37
C LYS A 134 -15.51 -9.42 1.82
N GLN A 135 -14.54 -9.81 0.99
CA GLN A 135 -13.64 -10.92 1.31
C GLN A 135 -12.21 -10.42 1.59
N LEU A 136 -11.63 -10.87 2.71
CA LEU A 136 -10.18 -10.85 2.93
C LEU A 136 -9.54 -12.13 2.40
N ILE A 137 -8.37 -11.99 1.80
CA ILE A 137 -7.58 -13.08 1.23
C ILE A 137 -6.13 -12.88 1.71
N VAL A 138 -5.64 -13.80 2.52
CA VAL A 138 -4.23 -13.86 2.91
C VAL A 138 -3.53 -14.80 1.96
N CYS A 139 -2.46 -14.31 1.34
CA CYS A 139 -1.68 -15.06 0.37
C CYS A 139 -0.21 -15.08 0.77
N ARG A 140 0.44 -16.18 0.41
CA ARG A 140 1.89 -16.33 0.47
C ARG A 140 2.47 -16.35 -0.92
N ILE A 141 3.48 -15.54 -1.13
CA ILE A 141 4.20 -15.37 -2.39
C ILE A 141 5.61 -15.90 -2.20
N THR A 142 6.01 -16.80 -3.08
CA THR A 142 7.36 -17.36 -3.17
C THR A 142 7.95 -17.03 -4.54
N GLU A 143 9.16 -17.50 -4.81
CA GLU A 143 9.78 -17.35 -6.13
C GLU A 143 8.93 -17.97 -7.27
N GLY A 144 8.30 -19.13 -7.01
CA GLY A 144 7.60 -19.89 -8.05
C GLY A 144 6.10 -19.62 -8.15
N ASN A 145 5.44 -19.23 -7.06
CA ASN A 145 3.98 -19.15 -7.02
C ASN A 145 3.44 -18.13 -6.00
N MET A 146 2.16 -17.81 -6.18
CA MET A 146 1.33 -17.17 -5.16
C MET A 146 0.25 -18.18 -4.76
N THR A 147 0.11 -18.39 -3.45
CA THR A 147 -0.81 -19.37 -2.86
C THR A 147 -1.74 -18.66 -1.87
N ILE A 148 -3.02 -19.03 -1.88
CA ILE A 148 -3.99 -18.51 -0.91
C ILE A 148 -3.86 -19.37 0.35
N GLU A 149 -3.55 -18.75 1.48
CA GLU A 149 -3.42 -19.42 2.77
C GLU A 149 -4.73 -19.38 3.55
N LYS A 150 -5.41 -18.24 3.53
CA LYS A 150 -6.66 -18.04 4.28
C LYS A 150 -7.60 -17.09 3.57
N THR A 151 -8.89 -17.33 3.71
CA THR A 151 -9.94 -16.40 3.30
C THR A 151 -10.91 -16.14 4.45
N LYS A 152 -11.49 -14.94 4.48
CA LYS A 152 -12.52 -14.56 5.46
C LYS A 152 -13.55 -13.67 4.79
N GLU A 153 -14.82 -14.05 4.90
CA GLU A 153 -15.92 -13.15 4.54
C GLU A 153 -16.18 -12.17 5.69
N MET A 154 -16.33 -10.90 5.33
CA MET A 154 -16.64 -9.77 6.20
C MET A 154 -18.12 -9.39 6.08
N PRO A 155 -18.71 -8.80 7.13
CA PRO A 155 -20.12 -8.40 7.10
C PRO A 155 -20.41 -7.31 6.06
N GLU A 156 -19.41 -6.49 5.74
CA GLU A 156 -19.50 -5.29 4.91
C GLU A 156 -18.37 -5.22 3.89
N THR A 157 -18.52 -4.35 2.89
CA THR A 157 -17.48 -4.15 1.88
C THR A 157 -16.25 -3.51 2.49
N ILE A 158 -15.09 -4.02 2.12
CA ILE A 158 -13.79 -3.59 2.62
C ILE A 158 -13.24 -2.49 1.69
N SER A 159 -12.83 -1.36 2.28
CA SER A 159 -12.26 -0.23 1.54
C SER A 159 -10.73 -0.18 1.62
N ILE A 160 -10.15 -0.41 2.80
CA ILE A 160 -8.69 -0.43 3.00
C ILE A 160 -8.29 -1.43 4.08
N ILE A 161 -7.11 -2.01 3.95
CA ILE A 161 -6.51 -2.99 4.87
C ILE A 161 -5.09 -2.59 5.26
N ALA A 162 -4.71 -2.93 6.49
CA ALA A 162 -3.34 -2.97 6.97
C ALA A 162 -3.15 -4.23 7.81
N MET A 163 -1.93 -4.77 7.84
CA MET A 163 -1.64 -6.05 8.50
C MET A 163 -0.34 -5.96 9.29
N ASP A 164 -0.33 -6.63 10.44
CA ASP A 164 0.89 -6.93 11.19
C ASP A 164 0.74 -8.23 11.94
N GLY A 165 1.68 -9.17 11.77
CA GLY A 165 1.58 -10.46 12.44
C GLY A 165 0.34 -11.20 11.99
N VAL A 166 -0.50 -11.54 12.95
CA VAL A 166 -1.78 -12.23 12.73
C VAL A 166 -2.96 -11.28 12.72
N PHE A 167 -2.73 -9.97 12.85
CA PHE A 167 -3.77 -8.97 12.99
C PHE A 167 -3.95 -8.20 11.69
N ILE A 168 -5.21 -8.09 11.26
CA ILE A 168 -5.61 -7.29 10.12
C ILE A 168 -6.53 -6.19 10.61
N CYS A 169 -6.06 -4.95 10.52
CA CYS A 169 -6.89 -3.77 10.72
C CYS A 169 -7.52 -3.38 9.38
N THR A 170 -8.85 -3.29 9.33
CA THR A 170 -9.57 -3.01 8.08
C THR A 170 -10.71 -2.04 8.29
N ALA A 171 -10.93 -1.19 7.28
CA ALA A 171 -12.11 -0.34 7.20
C ALA A 171 -13.16 -1.05 6.36
N LEU A 172 -14.33 -1.23 6.96
CA LEU A 172 -15.55 -1.67 6.28
C LEU A 172 -16.26 -0.46 5.65
N SER A 173 -17.52 -0.58 5.24
CA SER A 173 -18.27 0.55 4.69
C SER A 173 -18.67 1.59 5.75
N SER A 174 -18.82 1.17 7.01
CA SER A 174 -19.34 2.03 8.09
C SER A 174 -18.50 2.10 9.35
N LYS A 175 -17.47 1.25 9.47
CA LYS A 175 -16.66 1.11 10.70
C LYS A 175 -15.29 0.52 10.43
N TYR A 176 -14.38 0.74 11.37
CA TYR A 176 -13.13 0.01 11.44
C TYR A 176 -13.27 -1.22 12.34
N VAL A 177 -12.59 -2.29 11.96
CA VAL A 177 -12.54 -3.54 12.72
C VAL A 177 -11.12 -4.08 12.78
N MET A 178 -10.82 -4.82 13.83
CA MET A 178 -9.61 -5.61 13.98
C MET A 178 -9.97 -7.09 13.84
N TYR A 179 -9.29 -7.79 12.94
CA TYR A 179 -9.47 -9.22 12.73
C TYR A 179 -8.23 -9.99 13.13
N ASN A 180 -8.39 -10.99 14.00
CA ASN A 180 -7.32 -11.91 14.39
C ASN A 180 -7.37 -13.16 13.50
N LEU A 181 -6.31 -13.39 12.72
CA LEU A 181 -6.19 -14.53 11.82
C LEU A 181 -6.09 -15.86 12.54
N GLU A 182 -5.63 -15.93 13.79
CA GLU A 182 -5.50 -17.20 14.51
C GLU A 182 -6.81 -17.59 15.18
N THR A 183 -7.35 -16.70 16.00
CA THR A 183 -8.56 -16.97 16.78
C THR A 183 -9.82 -16.86 15.92
N GLY A 184 -9.77 -16.09 14.84
CA GLY A 184 -10.94 -15.76 14.02
C GLY A 184 -11.81 -14.65 14.60
N ASP A 185 -11.37 -14.03 15.71
CA ASP A 185 -12.10 -12.95 16.38
C ASP A 185 -12.14 -11.70 15.50
N LEU A 186 -13.31 -11.09 15.46
CA LEU A 186 -13.57 -9.84 14.76
C LEU A 186 -14.07 -8.81 15.77
N GLN A 187 -13.22 -7.85 16.10
CA GLN A 187 -13.49 -6.81 17.07
C GLN A 187 -13.84 -5.50 16.37
N ASP A 188 -14.97 -4.90 16.72
CA ASP A 188 -15.31 -3.55 16.29
C ASP A 188 -14.42 -2.52 17.00
N LEU A 189 -13.91 -1.53 16.26
CA LEU A 189 -13.13 -0.42 16.81
C LEU A 189 -14.02 0.81 17.03
N PHE A 190 -14.43 1.45 15.94
CA PHE A 190 -15.35 2.59 15.95
C PHE A 190 -15.97 2.79 14.57
N ALA A 191 -17.17 3.37 14.56
CA ALA A 191 -17.90 3.71 13.34
C ALA A 191 -17.42 5.04 12.74
N PHE A 192 -17.70 5.25 11.46
CA PHE A 192 -17.46 6.50 10.77
C PHE A 192 -18.57 6.82 9.77
N GLY A 193 -18.76 8.12 9.52
CA GLY A 193 -19.72 8.63 8.56
C GLY A 193 -19.15 8.75 7.14
N PRO A 194 -19.99 9.17 6.17
CA PRO A 194 -19.58 9.36 4.78
C PRO A 194 -18.58 10.53 4.58
N ASP A 195 -18.45 11.39 5.58
CA ASP A 195 -17.50 12.51 5.65
C ASP A 195 -16.07 12.07 5.93
N VAL A 196 -15.87 10.87 6.48
CA VAL A 196 -14.55 10.32 6.77
C VAL A 196 -14.08 9.48 5.59
N ARG A 197 -12.95 9.86 5.00
CA ARG A 197 -12.24 9.00 4.05
C ARG A 197 -11.41 7.97 4.82
N PRO A 198 -11.74 6.67 4.75
CA PRO A 198 -11.03 5.69 5.57
C PRO A 198 -9.58 5.54 5.11
N TYR A 199 -8.67 5.51 6.06
CA TYR A 199 -7.25 5.27 5.80
C TYR A 199 -6.61 4.60 7.01
N ILE A 200 -5.70 3.66 6.76
CA ILE A 200 -5.01 2.86 7.79
C ILE A 200 -3.55 2.75 7.37
N THR A 201 -2.64 2.93 8.31
CA THR A 201 -1.24 2.52 8.14
C THR A 201 -0.74 1.83 9.39
N ARG A 202 0.17 0.87 9.23
CA ARG A 202 0.89 0.26 10.36
C ARG A 202 1.93 1.27 10.86
N ILE A 203 1.98 1.50 12.18
CA ILE A 203 2.94 2.44 12.77
C ILE A 203 3.99 1.74 13.64
N SER A 204 3.63 0.62 14.28
CA SER A 204 4.56 -0.20 15.05
C SER A 204 4.08 -1.66 15.06
N LYS A 205 4.77 -2.54 15.82
CA LYS A 205 4.32 -3.91 15.97
C LYS A 205 2.93 -3.92 16.61
N GLU A 206 1.98 -4.54 15.93
CA GLU A 206 0.59 -4.69 16.33
C GLU A 206 -0.13 -3.35 16.60
N GLU A 207 0.33 -2.26 15.97
CA GLU A 207 -0.22 -0.92 16.16
C GLU A 207 -0.45 -0.23 14.81
N PHE A 208 -1.63 0.37 14.68
CA PHE A 208 -2.11 0.99 13.46
C PHE A 208 -2.60 2.41 13.73
N LEU A 209 -2.39 3.30 12.78
CA LEU A 209 -2.96 4.65 12.78
C LEU A 209 -4.13 4.69 11.79
N LEU A 210 -5.26 5.22 12.25
CA LEU A 210 -6.51 5.26 11.52
C LEU A 210 -6.99 6.70 11.33
N ASN A 211 -7.56 7.00 10.17
CA ASN A 211 -8.29 8.26 9.96
C ASN A 211 -9.66 8.18 10.64
N ALA A 212 -9.87 8.95 11.69
CA ALA A 212 -11.06 8.93 12.53
C ALA A 212 -11.98 10.13 12.27
N PRO A 213 -13.26 10.05 12.71
CA PRO A 213 -14.18 11.19 12.68
C PRO A 213 -13.62 12.44 13.36
N ASN A 214 -14.19 13.61 13.02
CA ASN A 214 -13.83 14.92 13.57
C ASN A 214 -12.38 15.36 13.24
N GLY A 215 -11.79 14.81 12.18
CA GLY A 215 -10.43 15.16 11.76
C GLY A 215 -9.37 14.64 12.74
N LEU A 216 -9.58 13.47 13.33
CA LEU A 216 -8.64 12.87 14.28
C LEU A 216 -7.84 11.73 13.64
N GLY A 217 -6.61 11.56 14.10
CA GLY A 217 -5.79 10.37 13.91
C GLY A 217 -5.80 9.53 15.17
N MET A 218 -6.26 8.28 15.09
CA MET A 218 -6.29 7.39 16.25
C MET A 218 -5.29 6.24 16.08
N SER A 219 -4.38 6.10 17.04
CA SER A 219 -3.49 4.94 17.11
C SER A 219 -4.18 3.84 17.91
N VAL A 220 -4.33 2.66 17.31
CA VAL A 220 -5.05 1.52 17.89
C VAL A 220 -4.18 0.27 17.82
N THR A 221 -4.17 -0.48 18.92
CA THR A 221 -3.44 -1.74 19.06
C THR A 221 -4.24 -2.94 18.54
N SER A 222 -3.59 -4.10 18.41
CA SER A 222 -4.23 -5.40 18.10
C SER A 222 -5.36 -5.79 19.06
N ALA A 223 -5.34 -5.29 20.31
CA ALA A 223 -6.42 -5.46 21.28
C ALA A 223 -7.61 -4.50 21.06
N GLY A 224 -7.56 -3.67 20.02
CA GLY A 224 -8.56 -2.63 19.73
C GLY A 224 -8.54 -1.45 20.69
N ILE A 225 -7.44 -1.26 21.44
CA ILE A 225 -7.31 -0.20 22.44
C ILE A 225 -6.48 0.94 21.85
N ALA A 226 -6.95 2.18 22.02
CA ALA A 226 -6.18 3.38 21.73
C ALA A 226 -5.27 3.73 22.93
N GLN A 227 -3.97 3.54 22.77
CA GLN A 227 -2.99 3.79 23.85
C GLN A 227 -2.38 5.19 23.78
N ARG A 228 -2.38 5.82 22.60
CA ARG A 228 -1.83 7.15 22.39
C ARG A 228 -2.95 8.18 22.35
N PRO A 229 -2.72 9.43 22.79
CA PRO A 229 -3.64 10.53 22.54
C PRO A 229 -3.93 10.66 21.03
N PRO A 230 -5.17 11.00 20.65
CA PRO A 230 -5.50 11.23 19.26
C PRO A 230 -4.75 12.46 18.72
N ILE A 231 -4.37 12.41 17.45
CA ILE A 231 -3.73 13.52 16.74
C ILE A 231 -4.82 14.34 16.06
N GLN A 232 -4.87 15.65 16.31
CA GLN A 232 -5.77 16.52 15.56
C GLN A 232 -5.15 16.85 14.20
N TRP A 233 -5.80 16.43 13.12
CA TRP A 233 -5.41 16.85 11.78
C TRP A 233 -5.75 18.32 11.59
N ILE A 234 -4.79 19.07 11.06
CA ILE A 234 -4.96 20.48 10.72
C ILE A 234 -5.80 20.63 9.43
N TYR A 235 -5.68 19.66 8.52
CA TYR A 235 -6.37 19.64 7.23
C TYR A 235 -7.01 18.26 6.96
N PRO A 236 -8.03 18.17 6.10
CA PRO A 236 -8.59 16.90 5.67
C PRO A 236 -7.52 15.99 5.06
N VAL A 237 -7.40 14.77 5.58
CA VAL A 237 -6.33 13.84 5.18
C VAL A 237 -6.83 12.89 4.10
N ASN A 238 -6.10 12.84 2.98
CA ASN A 238 -6.30 11.86 1.91
C ASN A 238 -5.52 10.57 2.15
N LYS A 239 -4.28 10.71 2.63
CA LYS A 239 -3.35 9.62 2.97
C LYS A 239 -2.42 10.08 4.07
N PHE A 240 -1.90 9.15 4.86
CA PHE A 240 -0.80 9.43 5.78
C PHE A 240 0.19 8.27 5.81
N ILE A 241 1.46 8.60 6.04
CA ILE A 241 2.51 7.60 6.25
C ILE A 241 3.19 7.87 7.59
N HIS A 242 3.68 6.79 8.20
CA HIS A 242 4.51 6.86 9.38
C HIS A 242 5.96 6.62 8.96
N PHE A 243 6.82 7.56 9.30
CA PHE A 243 8.26 7.48 9.12
C PHE A 243 8.89 7.90 10.43
N ASP A 244 9.12 6.93 11.31
CA ASP A 244 9.52 7.17 12.71
C ASP A 244 10.60 8.27 12.83
N PRO A 245 10.42 9.28 13.71
CA PRO A 245 9.29 9.50 14.64
C PRO A 245 8.16 10.37 14.07
N TYR A 246 8.04 10.51 12.75
CA TYR A 246 7.15 11.45 12.09
C TYR A 246 5.92 10.79 11.46
N ILE A 247 4.81 11.54 11.43
CA ILE A 247 3.65 11.23 10.61
C ILE A 247 3.53 12.30 9.54
N ILE A 248 3.48 11.88 8.28
CA ILE A 248 3.35 12.78 7.13
C ILE A 248 1.96 12.59 6.55
N THR A 249 1.16 13.64 6.53
CA THR A 249 -0.19 13.62 5.97
C THR A 249 -0.23 14.37 4.65
N LEU A 250 -0.96 13.82 3.68
CA LEU A 250 -1.27 14.45 2.41
C LEU A 250 -2.72 14.93 2.42
N SER A 251 -2.94 16.22 2.21
CA SER A 251 -4.24 16.82 1.90
C SER A 251 -4.31 17.20 0.42
N PRO A 252 -5.45 17.72 -0.10
CA PRO A 252 -5.54 18.17 -1.48
C PRO A 252 -4.53 19.27 -1.86
N GLU A 253 -4.13 20.11 -0.91
CA GLU A 253 -3.30 21.31 -1.19
C GLU A 253 -1.98 21.34 -0.43
N LEU A 254 -1.84 20.54 0.63
CA LEU A 254 -0.74 20.65 1.59
C LEU A 254 -0.20 19.29 2.01
N ILE A 255 1.09 19.27 2.30
CA ILE A 255 1.75 18.19 3.05
C ILE A 255 1.99 18.74 4.46
N SER A 256 1.59 17.98 5.49
CA SER A 256 1.83 18.35 6.88
C SER A 256 2.63 17.25 7.58
N VAL A 257 3.51 17.66 8.50
CA VAL A 257 4.38 16.76 9.25
C VAL A 257 4.09 16.93 10.74
N TYR A 258 3.80 15.82 11.40
CA TYR A 258 3.55 15.72 12.83
C TYR A 258 4.68 14.91 13.48
N ARG A 259 4.94 15.16 14.75
CA ARG A 259 5.92 14.46 15.59
C ARG A 259 5.23 13.94 16.84
#